data_AF-A0A7J5VXU7-F1
#
_entry.id   AF-A0A7J5VXU7-F1
#
_cell.length_a   1.000
_cell.length_b   1.000
_cell.length_c   1.000
_cell.angle_alpha   90.00
_cell.angle_beta   90.00
_cell.angle_gamma   90.00
#
_symmetry.space_group_name_H-M   'P 1'
#
loop_
_entity.id
_entity.type
_entity.pdbx_description
1 polymer ?
#
loop_
_entity_poly.entity_id
_entity_poly.type
_entity_poly.pdbx_seq_one_letter_code
_entity_poly.pdbx_strand_id
1 'polypeptide(L)'
;MGFGLQKWIYQMKPRKPFRKENKIAGYETQEIHNQTEFKLKETYTTNPEIIENRLKEAKKKSLINWRKQKFYGLLIVLALISVFALIYFNASYFNNSGSHNHYNFMAQKDHLEKAEALDLLIKTGKHHLYNNEIENAITNFKLALNIDQNNSLALYNLILALSVDCEKNSNNCEETLEYYDKLMEIDKSLITEELEIRMIVIEKKIKQWQTN
;
A
#
# COMPACT_ATOMS: atom_id res chain seq x y z
N MET A 1 -7.63 13.14 0.03
CA MET A 1 -8.44 11.94 -0.26
C MET A 1 -9.93 12.19 0.07
N GLY A 2 -10.62 13.08 -0.67
CA GLY A 2 -11.96 13.56 -0.30
C GLY A 2 -13.05 13.48 -1.38
N PHE A 3 -12.77 12.87 -2.54
CA PHE A 3 -13.67 12.92 -3.71
C PHE A 3 -14.59 11.69 -3.90
N GLY A 4 -14.44 10.64 -3.08
CA GLY A 4 -15.21 9.40 -3.24
C GLY A 4 -16.69 9.54 -2.87
N LEU A 5 -16.98 10.21 -1.75
CA LEU A 5 -18.33 10.26 -1.19
C LEU A 5 -19.26 11.19 -1.99
N GLN A 6 -18.77 12.34 -2.44
CA GLN A 6 -19.55 13.26 -3.28
C GLN A 6 -19.92 12.61 -4.62
N LYS A 7 -18.99 11.92 -5.27
CA LYS A 7 -19.25 11.24 -6.55
C LYS A 7 -20.36 10.19 -6.43
N TRP A 8 -20.43 9.48 -5.31
CA TRP A 8 -21.49 8.50 -5.05
C TRP A 8 -22.87 9.14 -4.86
N ILE A 9 -22.95 10.28 -4.16
CA ILE A 9 -24.21 11.01 -3.93
C ILE A 9 -24.79 11.50 -5.27
N TYR A 10 -23.96 12.05 -6.16
CA TYR A 10 -24.41 12.57 -7.46
C TYR A 10 -24.73 11.48 -8.51
N GLN A 11 -24.28 10.24 -8.28
CA GLN A 11 -24.58 9.10 -9.17
C GLN A 11 -25.87 8.37 -8.79
N MET A 12 -26.50 8.70 -7.65
CA MET A 12 -27.79 8.12 -7.32
C MET A 12 -28.89 8.69 -8.21
N LYS A 13 -29.60 7.81 -8.93
CA LYS A 13 -30.82 8.18 -9.66
C LYS A 13 -31.82 8.78 -8.66
N PRO A 14 -32.45 9.93 -8.98
CA PRO A 14 -33.45 10.54 -8.11
C PRO A 14 -34.56 9.52 -7.85
N ARG A 15 -34.88 9.30 -6.55
CA ARG A 15 -35.96 8.39 -6.18
C ARG A 15 -37.26 8.92 -6.77
N LYS A 16 -38.02 8.04 -7.42
CA LYS A 16 -39.35 8.31 -7.97
C LYS A 16 -40.18 9.04 -6.89
N PRO A 17 -40.83 10.18 -7.20
CA PRO A 17 -41.67 10.85 -6.21
C PRO A 17 -42.71 9.85 -5.71
N PHE A 18 -42.87 9.74 -4.40
CA PHE A 18 -43.84 8.85 -3.79
C PHE A 18 -45.21 9.18 -4.36
N ARG A 19 -45.73 8.29 -5.21
CA ARG A 19 -47.10 8.38 -5.71
C ARG A 19 -48.01 8.14 -4.51
N LYS A 20 -48.63 9.19 -3.99
CA LYS A 20 -49.76 9.06 -3.06
C LYS A 20 -50.86 8.35 -3.84
N GLU A 21 -50.99 7.04 -3.63
CA GLU A 21 -52.25 6.36 -3.91
C GLU A 21 -53.32 7.01 -3.03
N ASN A 22 -54.44 7.39 -3.64
CA ASN A 22 -55.62 7.89 -2.96
C ASN A 22 -56.25 6.75 -2.14
N LYS A 23 -55.61 6.33 -1.05
CA LYS A 23 -56.28 5.51 -0.03
C LYS A 23 -56.99 6.46 0.91
N ILE A 24 -58.31 6.30 0.98
CA ILE A 24 -59.22 7.07 1.82
C ILE A 24 -58.72 6.97 3.27
N ALA A 25 -58.57 8.11 3.95
CA ALA A 25 -58.21 8.16 5.35
C ALA A 25 -59.37 7.63 6.21
N GLY A 26 -59.34 6.34 6.49
CA GLY A 26 -60.23 5.68 7.44
C GLY A 26 -59.46 4.57 8.15
N TYR A 27 -59.50 4.58 9.48
CA TYR A 27 -58.99 3.47 10.27
C TYR A 27 -59.93 2.28 10.04
N GLU A 28 -59.46 1.24 9.35
CA GLU A 28 -60.15 -0.05 9.34
C GLU A 28 -60.12 -0.58 10.79
N THR A 29 -61.21 -0.38 11.51
CA THR A 29 -61.43 -1.08 12.76
C THR A 29 -61.81 -2.51 12.40
N GLN A 30 -60.92 -3.45 12.72
CA GLN A 30 -61.19 -4.87 12.56
C GLN A 30 -62.30 -5.24 13.56
N GLU A 31 -63.48 -5.60 13.06
CA GLU A 31 -64.57 -6.09 13.90
C GLU A 31 -64.14 -7.39 14.58
N ILE A 32 -63.96 -7.36 15.91
CA ILE A 32 -63.62 -8.54 16.70
C ILE A 32 -64.89 -9.40 16.83
N HIS A 33 -65.13 -10.25 15.84
CA HIS A 33 -66.25 -11.19 15.85
C HIS A 33 -65.88 -12.44 16.67
N ASN A 34 -65.86 -12.32 18.01
CA ASN A 34 -66.16 -13.39 18.97
C ASN A 34 -65.89 -12.93 20.41
N GLN A 35 -66.92 -12.46 21.10
CA GLN A 35 -66.99 -12.49 22.56
C GLN A 35 -67.30 -13.93 22.99
N THR A 36 -66.30 -14.81 23.02
CA THR A 36 -66.41 -15.96 23.92
C THR A 36 -66.48 -15.39 25.32
N GLU A 37 -67.65 -15.50 25.95
CA GLU A 37 -67.92 -15.14 27.34
C GLU A 37 -66.70 -15.44 28.21
N PHE A 38 -66.27 -14.45 28.98
CA PHE A 38 -65.21 -14.64 29.96
C PHE A 38 -65.75 -15.55 31.07
N LYS A 39 -65.71 -16.87 30.86
CA LYS A 39 -66.02 -17.84 31.90
C LYS A 39 -64.92 -17.75 32.92
N LEU A 40 -65.19 -17.05 34.02
CA LEU A 40 -64.41 -17.15 35.26
C LEU A 40 -64.39 -18.63 35.63
N LYS A 41 -63.31 -19.32 35.24
CA LYS A 41 -63.07 -20.69 35.64
C LYS A 41 -62.84 -20.61 37.15
N GLU A 42 -63.85 -20.97 37.94
CA GLU A 42 -63.75 -21.06 39.39
C GLU A 42 -62.59 -22.00 39.72
N THR A 43 -61.44 -21.41 40.04
CA THR A 43 -60.19 -22.12 40.32
C THR A 43 -59.87 -22.07 41.81
N TYR A 44 -60.82 -21.64 42.64
CA TYR A 44 -60.72 -21.69 44.09
C TYR A 44 -60.94 -23.12 44.57
N THR A 45 -59.90 -23.95 44.40
CA THR A 45 -59.82 -25.25 45.05
C THR A 45 -59.45 -24.98 46.51
N THR A 46 -60.37 -25.19 47.45
CA THR A 46 -60.16 -24.97 48.90
C THR A 46 -59.35 -26.08 49.58
N ASN A 47 -58.99 -27.14 48.86
CA ASN A 47 -58.17 -28.23 49.40
C ASN A 47 -56.68 -27.81 49.48
N PRO A 48 -56.09 -27.67 50.68
CA PRO A 48 -54.72 -27.20 50.86
C PRO A 48 -53.66 -28.11 50.22
N GLU A 49 -53.91 -29.42 50.15
CA GLU A 49 -52.97 -30.40 49.60
C GLU A 49 -52.82 -30.24 48.07
N ILE A 50 -53.92 -29.92 47.37
CA ILE A 50 -53.92 -29.67 45.93
C ILE A 50 -53.19 -28.34 45.62
N ILE A 51 -53.38 -27.32 46.46
CA ILE A 51 -52.66 -26.05 46.34
C ILE A 51 -51.16 -26.28 46.51
N GLU A 52 -50.74 -27.03 47.54
CA GLU A 52 -49.33 -27.29 47.81
C GLU A 52 -48.65 -28.07 46.67
N ASN A 53 -49.33 -29.10 46.14
CA ASN A 53 -48.81 -29.88 45.02
C ASN A 53 -48.66 -29.04 43.74
N ARG A 54 -49.64 -28.17 43.43
CA ARG A 54 -49.53 -27.22 42.29
C ARG A 54 -48.40 -26.23 42.49
N LEU A 55 -48.18 -25.76 43.71
CA LEU A 55 -47.12 -24.82 44.04
C LEU A 55 -45.73 -25.47 43.92
N LYS A 56 -45.59 -26.74 44.35
CA LYS A 56 -44.38 -27.56 44.13
C LYS A 56 -44.11 -27.79 42.65
N GLU A 57 -45.13 -28.14 41.85
CA GLU A 57 -44.99 -28.30 40.40
C GLU A 57 -44.62 -27.01 39.70
N ALA A 58 -45.25 -25.89 40.05
CA ALA A 58 -44.95 -24.57 39.50
C ALA A 58 -43.50 -24.16 39.78
N LYS A 59 -43.03 -24.37 41.02
CA LYS A 59 -41.62 -24.16 41.40
C LYS A 59 -40.67 -25.05 40.60
N LYS A 60 -40.99 -26.33 40.43
CA LYS A 60 -40.18 -27.27 39.63
C LYS A 60 -40.10 -26.85 38.15
N LYS A 61 -41.23 -26.46 37.55
CA LYS A 61 -41.29 -25.96 36.16
C LYS A 61 -40.51 -24.66 35.98
N SER A 62 -40.63 -23.73 36.92
CA SER A 62 -39.88 -22.46 36.93
C SER A 62 -38.37 -22.70 36.96
N LEU A 63 -37.90 -23.58 37.86
CA LEU A 63 -36.47 -23.93 37.97
C LEU A 63 -35.92 -24.56 36.67
N ILE A 64 -36.70 -25.44 36.03
CA ILE A 64 -36.31 -26.05 34.75
C ILE A 64 -36.20 -25.00 33.64
N ASN A 65 -37.18 -24.09 33.55
CA ASN A 65 -37.17 -23.04 32.53
C ASN A 65 -36.00 -22.06 32.74
N TRP A 66 -35.68 -21.74 34.00
CA TRP A 66 -34.51 -20.92 34.33
C TRP A 66 -33.19 -21.59 33.93
N ARG A 67 -33.04 -22.91 34.19
CA ARG A 67 -31.86 -23.68 33.72
C ARG A 67 -31.76 -23.70 32.20
N LYS A 68 -32.88 -23.86 31.49
CA LYS A 68 -32.92 -23.82 30.01
C LYS A 68 -32.48 -22.45 29.48
N GLN A 69 -33.00 -21.36 30.04
CA GLN A 69 -32.62 -20.00 29.63
C GLN A 69 -31.12 -19.75 29.80
N LYS A 70 -30.52 -20.18 30.92
CA LYS A 70 -29.07 -20.08 31.13
C LYS A 70 -28.27 -20.90 30.11
N PHE A 71 -28.75 -22.09 29.78
CA PHE A 71 -28.09 -22.94 28.79
C PHE A 71 -28.13 -22.33 27.38
N TYR A 72 -29.28 -21.80 26.95
CA TYR A 72 -29.39 -21.09 25.67
C TYR A 72 -28.51 -19.83 25.63
N GLY A 73 -28.44 -19.07 26.72
CA GLY A 73 -27.54 -17.92 26.83
C GLY A 73 -26.08 -18.32 26.65
N LEU A 74 -25.64 -19.42 27.27
CA LEU A 74 -24.27 -19.93 27.13
C LEU A 74 -23.97 -20.37 25.69
N LEU A 75 -24.90 -21.07 25.03
CA LEU A 75 -24.73 -21.49 23.63
C LEU A 75 -24.60 -20.30 22.67
N ILE A 76 -25.36 -19.23 22.88
CA ILE A 76 -25.27 -18.01 22.05
C ILE A 76 -23.89 -17.37 22.20
N VAL A 77 -23.38 -17.28 23.43
CA VAL A 77 -22.04 -16.72 23.68
C VAL A 77 -20.95 -17.55 22.99
N LEU A 78 -21.02 -18.89 23.08
CA LEU A 78 -20.07 -19.76 22.39
C LEU A 78 -20.14 -19.62 20.87
N ALA A 79 -21.34 -19.50 20.30
CA ALA A 79 -21.52 -19.29 18.87
C ALA A 79 -20.88 -17.96 18.41
N LEU A 80 -21.04 -16.89 19.18
CA LEU A 80 -20.41 -15.60 18.89
C LEU A 80 -18.88 -15.68 18.94
N ILE A 81 -18.33 -16.31 19.98
CA ILE A 81 -16.87 -16.51 20.10
C ILE A 81 -16.32 -17.29 18.90
N SER A 82 -17.03 -18.33 18.45
CA SER A 82 -16.64 -19.11 17.26
C SER A 82 -16.61 -18.26 15.99
N VAL A 83 -17.57 -17.36 15.79
CA VAL A 83 -17.60 -16.46 14.62
C VAL A 83 -16.43 -15.49 14.66
N PHE A 84 -16.14 -14.90 15.83
CA PHE A 84 -14.98 -14.01 15.99
C PHE A 84 -13.65 -14.73 15.72
N ALA A 85 -13.51 -15.97 16.18
CA ALA A 85 -12.33 -16.78 15.91
C ALA A 85 -12.13 -17.05 14.41
N LEU A 86 -13.20 -17.35 13.67
CA LEU A 86 -13.15 -17.55 12.22
C LEU A 86 -12.77 -16.27 11.46
N ILE A 87 -13.30 -15.12 11.87
CA ILE A 87 -12.94 -13.82 11.27
C ILE A 87 -11.45 -13.54 11.51
N TYR A 88 -10.96 -13.75 12.73
CA TYR A 88 -9.56 -13.53 13.07
C TYR A 88 -8.63 -14.46 12.29
N PHE A 89 -8.98 -15.75 12.20
CA PHE A 89 -8.18 -16.74 11.48
C PHE A 89 -8.11 -16.44 9.98
N ASN A 90 -9.23 -16.08 9.34
CA ASN A 90 -9.24 -15.68 7.93
C ASN A 90 -8.43 -14.39 7.68
N ALA A 91 -8.55 -13.37 8.54
CA ALA A 91 -7.80 -12.13 8.42
C ALA A 91 -6.28 -12.37 8.55
N SER A 92 -5.87 -13.22 9.49
CA SER A 92 -4.46 -13.58 9.68
C SER A 92 -3.89 -14.36 8.50
N TYR A 93 -4.65 -15.32 7.95
CA TYR A 93 -4.20 -16.14 6.82
C TYR A 93 -4.03 -15.33 5.52
N PHE A 94 -4.96 -14.41 5.24
CA PHE A 94 -4.88 -13.55 4.04
C PHE A 94 -3.75 -12.52 4.12
N ASN A 95 -3.44 -11.97 5.29
CA ASN A 95 -2.42 -10.91 5.40
C ASN A 95 -0.99 -11.40 5.12
N ASN A 96 -0.67 -12.68 5.36
CA ASN A 96 0.71 -13.17 5.26
C ASN A 96 1.14 -13.57 3.84
N SER A 97 0.24 -13.87 2.92
CA SER A 97 0.57 -14.40 1.59
C SER A 97 0.63 -13.35 0.48
N GLY A 98 -0.11 -12.24 0.61
CA GLY A 98 -0.11 -11.15 -0.39
C GLY A 98 1.05 -10.17 -0.24
N SER A 99 1.52 -9.95 0.98
CA SER A 99 2.50 -8.89 1.31
C SER A 99 3.88 -9.18 0.74
N HIS A 100 4.43 -10.38 0.97
CA HIS A 100 5.79 -10.72 0.54
C HIS A 100 5.98 -10.72 -0.98
N ASN A 101 4.99 -11.22 -1.72
CA ASN A 101 5.05 -11.23 -3.19
C ASN A 101 4.99 -9.81 -3.76
N HIS A 102 4.24 -8.90 -3.13
CA HIS A 102 4.17 -7.50 -3.54
C HIS A 102 5.50 -6.77 -3.30
N TYR A 103 6.14 -6.97 -2.15
CA TYR A 103 7.45 -6.37 -1.86
C TYR A 103 8.53 -6.85 -2.83
N ASN A 104 8.61 -8.15 -3.09
CA ASN A 104 9.60 -8.70 -4.03
C ASN A 104 9.36 -8.20 -5.45
N PHE A 105 8.10 -8.12 -5.89
CA PHE A 105 7.74 -7.55 -7.19
C PHE A 105 8.12 -6.08 -7.30
N MET A 106 7.84 -5.27 -6.27
CA MET A 106 8.20 -3.85 -6.25
C MET A 106 9.71 -3.64 -6.22
N ALA A 107 10.45 -4.45 -5.45
CA ALA A 107 11.91 -4.40 -5.44
C ALA A 107 12.50 -4.78 -6.81
N GLN A 108 11.98 -5.84 -7.45
CA GLN A 108 12.40 -6.23 -8.81
C GLN A 108 12.12 -5.11 -9.83
N LYS A 109 10.95 -4.48 -9.73
CA LYS A 109 10.58 -3.35 -10.58
C LYS A 109 11.48 -2.14 -10.36
N ASP A 110 11.78 -1.78 -9.11
CA ASP A 110 12.72 -0.69 -8.77
C ASP A 110 14.12 -0.97 -9.33
N HIS A 111 14.60 -2.21 -9.24
CA HIS A 111 15.87 -2.61 -9.87
C HIS A 111 15.84 -2.46 -11.39
N LEU A 112 14.75 -2.86 -12.05
CA LEU A 112 14.59 -2.71 -13.50
C LEU A 112 14.54 -1.24 -13.91
N GLU A 113 13.74 -0.42 -13.23
CA GLU A 113 13.61 1.01 -13.52
C GLU A 113 14.95 1.74 -13.34
N LYS A 114 15.74 1.39 -12.32
CA LYS A 114 17.11 1.93 -12.14
C LYS A 114 18.05 1.52 -13.26
N ALA A 115 18.00 0.26 -13.71
CA ALA A 115 18.83 -0.21 -14.81
C ALA A 115 18.48 0.48 -16.14
N GLU A 116 17.19 0.65 -16.41
CA GLU A 116 16.70 1.38 -17.60
C GLU A 116 17.07 2.87 -17.56
N ALA A 117 16.92 3.51 -16.40
CA ALA A 117 17.31 4.91 -16.22
C ALA A 117 18.82 5.10 -16.39
N LEU A 118 19.64 4.17 -15.88
CA LEU A 118 21.09 4.18 -16.03
C LEU A 118 21.50 4.08 -17.51
N ASP A 119 20.95 3.11 -18.25
CA ASP A 119 21.22 2.95 -19.69
C ASP A 119 20.81 4.20 -20.48
N LEU A 120 19.63 4.74 -20.19
CA LEU A 120 19.12 5.95 -20.84
C LEU A 120 20.06 7.14 -20.63
N LEU A 121 20.49 7.39 -19.38
CA LEU A 121 21.39 8.50 -19.04
C LEU A 121 22.76 8.36 -19.71
N ILE A 122 23.32 7.16 -19.75
CA ILE A 122 24.59 6.92 -20.46
C ILE A 122 24.41 7.19 -21.96
N LYS A 123 23.31 6.71 -22.56
CA LYS A 123 23.03 6.89 -23.98
C LYS A 123 22.81 8.35 -24.35
N THR A 124 22.00 9.08 -23.58
CA THR A 124 21.76 10.52 -23.81
C THR A 124 23.03 11.32 -23.56
N GLY A 125 23.80 11.02 -22.50
CA GLY A 125 25.08 11.65 -22.22
C GLY A 125 26.07 11.50 -23.38
N LYS A 126 26.19 10.31 -23.97
CA LYS A 126 27.02 10.08 -25.16
C LYS A 126 26.52 10.89 -26.36
N HIS A 127 25.21 10.98 -26.56
CA HIS A 127 24.64 11.81 -27.62
C HIS A 127 25.01 13.28 -27.46
N HIS A 128 24.87 13.84 -26.25
CA HIS A 128 25.31 15.20 -25.94
C HIS A 128 26.81 15.39 -26.19
N LEU A 129 27.64 14.42 -25.79
CA LEU A 129 29.08 14.47 -26.02
C LEU A 129 29.42 14.51 -27.52
N TYR A 130 28.77 13.67 -28.35
CA TYR A 130 28.95 13.68 -29.81
C TYR A 130 28.50 15.00 -30.45
N ASN A 131 27.48 15.65 -29.88
CA ASN A 131 27.00 16.96 -30.33
C ASN A 131 27.81 18.14 -29.75
N ASN A 132 28.89 17.87 -29.01
CA ASN A 132 29.71 18.88 -28.33
C ASN A 132 28.95 19.69 -27.26
N GLU A 133 27.87 19.15 -26.70
CA GLU A 133 27.11 19.72 -25.59
C GLU A 133 27.69 19.21 -24.25
N ILE A 134 28.89 19.69 -23.91
CA ILE A 134 29.73 19.10 -22.86
C ILE A 134 29.08 19.16 -21.46
N GLU A 135 28.47 20.29 -21.09
CA GLU A 135 27.78 20.44 -19.80
C GLU A 135 26.61 19.45 -19.63
N ASN A 136 25.83 19.26 -20.70
CA ASN A 136 24.71 18.30 -20.71
C ASN A 136 25.24 16.86 -20.59
N ALA A 137 26.34 16.54 -21.27
CA ALA A 137 26.97 15.24 -21.17
C ALA A 137 27.45 14.95 -19.74
N ILE A 138 28.20 15.88 -19.13
CA ILE A 138 28.68 15.79 -17.74
C ILE A 138 27.49 15.58 -16.79
N THR A 139 26.42 16.36 -16.95
CA THR A 139 25.23 16.26 -16.10
C THR A 139 24.59 14.87 -16.18
N ASN A 140 24.39 14.34 -17.39
CA ASN A 140 23.82 13.00 -17.58
C ASN A 140 24.70 11.90 -16.95
N PHE A 141 26.02 11.98 -17.11
CA PHE A 141 26.91 10.98 -16.52
C PHE A 141 27.01 11.08 -15.00
N LYS A 142 26.98 12.29 -14.42
CA LYS A 142 26.87 12.47 -12.96
C LYS A 142 25.55 11.90 -12.42
N LEU A 143 24.43 12.10 -13.14
CA LEU A 143 23.15 11.47 -12.79
C LEU A 143 23.22 9.95 -12.88
N ALA A 144 23.89 9.39 -13.88
CA ALA A 144 24.09 7.94 -14.00
C ALA A 144 24.89 7.40 -12.79
N LEU A 145 25.96 8.09 -12.37
CA LEU A 145 26.75 7.72 -11.20
C LEU A 145 26.01 7.91 -9.87
N ASN A 146 24.96 8.73 -9.82
CA ASN A 146 24.07 8.79 -8.64
C ASN A 146 23.19 7.55 -8.51
N ILE A 147 22.89 6.86 -9.62
CA ILE A 147 22.14 5.59 -9.62
C ILE A 147 23.08 4.44 -9.27
N ASP A 148 24.25 4.38 -9.92
CA ASP A 148 25.30 3.39 -9.68
C ASP A 148 26.67 4.06 -9.63
N GLN A 149 27.17 4.28 -8.42
CA GLN A 149 28.42 5.00 -8.15
C GLN A 149 29.66 4.30 -8.69
N ASN A 150 29.57 3.00 -8.99
CA ASN A 150 30.68 2.18 -9.45
C ASN A 150 30.49 1.73 -10.90
N ASN A 151 29.57 2.35 -11.63
CA ASN A 151 29.37 2.04 -13.03
C ASN A 151 30.58 2.50 -13.86
N SER A 152 31.46 1.57 -14.22
CA SER A 152 32.71 1.86 -14.93
C SER A 152 32.47 2.57 -16.27
N LEU A 153 31.38 2.23 -16.97
CA LEU A 153 31.05 2.84 -18.26
C LEU A 153 30.61 4.30 -18.09
N ALA A 154 29.72 4.61 -17.14
CA ALA A 154 29.32 5.98 -16.84
C ALA A 154 30.53 6.82 -16.41
N LEU A 155 31.39 6.24 -15.58
CA LEU A 155 32.58 6.88 -15.06
C LEU A 155 33.61 7.18 -16.17
N TYR A 156 33.89 6.22 -17.05
CA TYR A 156 34.72 6.43 -18.25
C TYR A 156 34.19 7.57 -19.14
N ASN A 157 32.89 7.58 -19.43
CA ASN A 157 32.33 8.63 -20.28
C ASN A 157 32.29 10.00 -19.58
N LEU A 158 32.15 10.04 -18.25
CA LEU A 158 32.30 11.27 -17.47
C LEU A 158 33.72 11.82 -17.58
N ILE A 159 34.75 10.99 -17.39
CA ILE A 159 36.16 11.39 -17.52
C ILE A 159 36.41 11.97 -18.91
N LEU A 160 35.90 11.33 -19.97
CA LEU A 160 36.00 11.87 -21.32
C LEU A 160 35.35 13.26 -21.43
N ALA A 161 34.13 13.43 -20.92
CA ALA A 161 33.44 14.73 -20.99
C ALA A 161 34.18 15.82 -20.20
N LEU A 162 34.64 15.51 -18.98
CA LEU A 162 35.41 16.44 -18.15
C LEU A 162 36.78 16.76 -18.78
N SER A 163 37.43 15.78 -19.42
CA SER A 163 38.70 16.00 -20.13
C SER A 163 38.54 17.02 -21.26
N VAL A 164 37.45 16.93 -22.02
CA VAL A 164 37.13 17.88 -23.09
C VAL A 164 36.82 19.26 -22.52
N ASP A 165 36.11 19.35 -21.40
CA ASP A 165 35.84 20.61 -20.72
C ASP A 165 37.11 21.27 -20.18
N CYS A 166 38.01 20.48 -19.58
CA CYS A 166 39.32 20.94 -19.13
C CYS A 166 40.18 21.43 -20.29
N GLU A 167 40.22 20.70 -21.41
CA GLU A 167 40.98 21.09 -22.60
C GLU A 167 40.49 22.45 -23.15
N LYS A 168 39.16 22.61 -23.29
CA LYS A 168 38.55 23.78 -23.93
C LYS A 168 38.44 24.99 -23.00
N ASN A 169 37.88 24.77 -21.82
CA ASN A 169 37.42 25.83 -20.92
C ASN A 169 38.29 25.96 -19.68
N SER A 170 39.26 25.05 -19.50
CA SER A 170 40.12 25.07 -18.33
C SER A 170 39.36 24.81 -17.01
N ASN A 171 38.18 24.19 -17.11
CA ASN A 171 37.33 23.82 -15.98
C ASN A 171 37.46 22.33 -15.68
N ASN A 172 37.15 21.93 -14.44
CA ASN A 172 36.99 20.52 -14.05
C ASN A 172 38.22 19.61 -14.30
N CYS A 173 39.42 20.19 -14.43
CA CYS A 173 40.66 19.45 -14.66
C CYS A 173 41.03 18.53 -13.48
N GLU A 174 40.91 19.04 -12.24
CA GLU A 174 41.19 18.26 -11.03
C GLU A 174 40.17 17.12 -10.85
N GLU A 175 38.89 17.44 -11.03
CA GLU A 175 37.79 16.45 -10.98
C GLU A 175 38.00 15.33 -12.01
N THR A 176 38.56 15.66 -13.19
CA THR A 176 38.90 14.65 -14.21
C THR A 176 39.91 13.61 -13.68
N LEU A 177 40.96 14.06 -13.00
CA LEU A 177 41.98 13.15 -12.43
C LEU A 177 41.43 12.33 -11.27
N GLU A 178 40.60 12.93 -10.41
CA GLU A 178 39.95 12.21 -9.30
C GLU A 178 39.10 11.04 -9.81
N TYR A 179 38.27 11.27 -10.82
CA TYR A 179 37.49 10.18 -11.41
C TYR A 179 38.35 9.19 -12.17
N TYR A 180 39.44 9.62 -12.79
CA TYR A 180 40.37 8.72 -13.47
C TYR A 180 41.02 7.73 -12.49
N ASP A 181 41.48 8.20 -11.33
CA ASP A 181 42.01 7.34 -10.27
C ASP A 181 40.95 6.35 -9.78
N LYS A 182 39.70 6.82 -9.62
CA LYS A 182 38.57 5.94 -9.28
C LYS A 182 38.30 4.88 -10.36
N LEU A 183 38.45 5.21 -11.65
CA LEU A 183 38.31 4.22 -12.74
C LEU A 183 39.40 3.15 -12.65
N MET A 184 40.64 3.56 -12.37
CA MET A 184 41.77 2.65 -12.22
C MET A 184 41.53 1.60 -11.13
N GLU A 185 40.86 1.99 -10.03
CA GLU A 185 40.51 1.08 -8.94
C GLU A 185 39.38 0.11 -9.31
N ILE A 186 38.37 0.57 -10.05
CA ILE A 186 37.17 -0.22 -10.36
C ILE A 186 37.38 -1.12 -11.57
N ASP A 187 37.85 -0.58 -12.69
CA ASP A 187 37.95 -1.30 -13.95
C ASP A 187 39.07 -0.73 -14.84
N LYS A 188 40.27 -1.25 -14.60
CA LYS A 188 41.47 -0.93 -15.38
C LYS A 188 41.35 -1.31 -16.85
N SER A 189 40.44 -2.22 -17.24
CA SER A 189 40.34 -2.68 -18.64
C SER A 189 39.79 -1.62 -19.59
N LEU A 190 39.04 -0.64 -19.08
CA LEU A 190 38.50 0.49 -19.84
C LEU A 190 39.52 1.60 -20.08
N ILE A 191 40.69 1.54 -19.43
CA ILE A 191 41.73 2.55 -19.58
C ILE A 191 42.49 2.27 -20.87
N THR A 192 42.22 3.11 -21.87
CA THR A 192 42.92 3.08 -23.15
C THR A 192 44.19 3.91 -23.08
N GLU A 193 45.17 3.58 -23.92
CA GLU A 193 46.40 4.38 -24.08
C GLU A 193 46.08 5.85 -24.43
N GLU A 194 45.04 6.09 -25.24
CA GLU A 194 44.56 7.44 -25.55
C GLU A 194 44.11 8.19 -24.29
N LEU A 195 43.38 7.52 -23.40
CA LEU A 195 42.91 8.13 -22.15
C LEU A 195 44.10 8.45 -21.22
N GLU A 196 45.06 7.54 -21.09
CA GLU A 196 46.30 7.76 -20.33
C GLU A 196 47.06 8.99 -20.83
N ILE A 197 47.25 9.10 -22.15
CA ILE A 197 47.93 10.24 -22.76
C ILE A 197 47.18 11.54 -22.47
N ARG A 198 45.84 11.54 -22.58
CA ARG A 198 45.03 12.71 -22.21
C ARG A 198 45.22 13.11 -20.76
N MET A 199 45.26 12.16 -19.83
CA MET A 199 45.45 12.46 -18.40
C MET A 199 46.81 13.10 -18.12
N ILE A 200 47.88 12.62 -18.77
CA ILE A 200 49.22 13.22 -18.65
C ILE A 200 49.23 14.69 -19.11
N VAL A 201 48.51 15.00 -20.20
CA VAL A 201 48.38 16.37 -20.71
C VAL A 201 47.62 17.25 -19.70
N ILE A 202 46.53 16.75 -19.13
CA ILE A 202 45.74 17.46 -18.12
C ILE A 202 46.57 17.72 -16.85
N GLU A 203 47.30 16.72 -16.36
CA GLU A 203 48.15 16.84 -15.17
C GLU A 203 49.22 17.92 -15.36
N LYS A 204 49.85 17.95 -16.54
CA LYS A 204 50.81 19.00 -16.89
C LYS A 204 50.17 20.39 -16.91
N LYS A 205 48.93 20.50 -17.42
CA LYS A 205 48.17 21.74 -17.48
C LYS A 205 47.86 22.29 -16.09
N ILE A 206 47.42 21.41 -15.17
CA ILE A 206 47.17 21.76 -13.76
C ILE A 206 48.46 22.28 -13.10
N LYS A 207 49.59 21.58 -13.27
CA LYS A 207 50.89 21.99 -12.72
C LYS A 207 51.31 23.38 -13.21
N GLN A 208 51.08 23.70 -14.48
CA GLN A 208 51.40 25.02 -15.04
C GLN A 208 50.59 26.15 -14.42
N TRP A 209 49.33 25.92 -14.04
CA TRP A 209 48.51 26.93 -13.37
C TRP A 209 48.90 27.15 -11.92
N GLN A 210 49.35 26.12 -11.22
CA GLN A 210 49.78 26.25 -9.83
C GLN A 210 51.11 27.04 -9.70
N THR A 211 51.88 27.14 -10.79
CA THR A 211 53.17 27.86 -10.82
C THR A 211 53.07 29.32 -11.26
N ASN A 212 51.92 29.76 -11.78
CA ASN A 212 51.67 31.14 -12.23
C ASN A 212 50.80 31.90 -11.24
#